data_AF-A0A372IX43-F1
#
_entry.id   AF-A0A372IX43-F1
#
_cell.length_a   1.000
_cell.length_b   1.000
_cell.length_c   1.000
_cell.angle_alpha   90.00
_cell.angle_beta   90.00
_cell.angle_gamma   90.00
#
_symmetry.space_group_name_H-M   'P 1'
#
loop_
_entity.id
_entity.type
_entity.pdbx_description
1 polymer ?
#
loop_
_entity_poly.entity_id
_entity_poly.type
_entity_poly.pdbx_seq_one_letter_code
_entity_poly.pdbx_strand_id
1 'polypeptide(L)' 'MTRTVTSLDDLDLEIAVAYIALGVARSAHAHSPSGPNTRRVEDAVAEVDRLLDTRLAAAQAA' A
#
# COMPACT_ATOMS: atom_id res chain seq x y z
N MET A 1 -11.48 -3.90 -14.43
CA MET A 1 -11.16 -5.25 -13.95
C MET A 1 -11.85 -5.44 -12.62
N THR A 2 -12.88 -6.27 -12.57
CA THR A 2 -13.63 -6.60 -11.35
C THR A 2 -12.92 -7.77 -10.67
N ARG A 3 -12.23 -7.50 -9.55
CA ARG A 3 -11.55 -8.52 -8.75
C ARG A 3 -12.54 -9.08 -7.74
N THR A 4 -13.16 -10.21 -8.09
CA THR A 4 -14.19 -10.85 -7.29
C THR A 4 -13.51 -11.84 -6.35
N VAL A 5 -13.51 -11.53 -5.05
CA VAL A 5 -12.87 -12.28 -3.95
C VAL A 5 -11.34 -12.29 -4.01
N THR A 6 -10.71 -11.33 -3.34
CA THR A 6 -9.27 -11.36 -3.03
C THR A 6 -9.10 -12.26 -1.79
N SER A 7 -8.39 -13.39 -1.92
CA SER A 7 -8.04 -14.22 -0.75
C SER A 7 -7.25 -13.38 0.27
N LEU A 8 -7.25 -13.73 1.56
CA LEU A 8 -6.36 -13.10 2.54
C LEU A 8 -4.90 -13.18 2.10
N ASP A 9 -4.49 -14.28 1.45
CA ASP A 9 -3.14 -14.43 0.90
C ASP A 9 -2.84 -13.43 -0.23
N ASP A 10 -3.83 -13.14 -1.09
CA ASP A 10 -3.69 -12.15 -2.16
C ASP A 10 -3.57 -10.73 -1.57
N LEU A 11 -4.35 -10.43 -0.52
CA LEU A 11 -4.26 -9.15 0.19
C LEU A 11 -2.91 -9.00 0.88
N ASP A 12 -2.41 -10.05 1.53
CA ASP A 12 -1.10 -10.03 2.19
C ASP A 12 0.03 -9.83 1.16
N LEU A 13 -0.07 -10.42 -0.04
CA LEU A 13 0.86 -10.16 -1.14
C LEU A 13 0.78 -8.71 -1.64
N GLU A 14 -0.42 -8.17 -1.85
CA GLU A 14 -0.60 -6.77 -2.27
C GLU A 14 -0.03 -5.79 -1.24
N ILE A 15 -0.26 -6.04 0.05
CA ILE A 15 0.31 -5.26 1.16
C ILE A 15 1.84 -5.30 1.11
N ALA A 16 2.45 -6.48 0.91
CA ALA A 16 3.90 -6.60 0.81
C ALA A 16 4.48 -5.78 -0.34
N VAL A 17 3.84 -5.81 -1.51
CA VAL A 17 4.24 -5.01 -2.68
C VAL A 17 4.09 -3.51 -2.41
N ALA A 18 2.98 -3.09 -1.81
CA ALA A 18 2.75 -1.69 -1.45
C ALA A 18 3.78 -1.17 -0.43
N TYR A 19 4.16 -1.98 0.55
CA TYR A 19 5.22 -1.64 1.52
C TYR A 19 6.59 -1.45 0.85
N ILE A 20 6.93 -2.27 -0.15
CA ILE A 20 8.16 -2.10 -0.94
C ILE A 20 8.10 -0.76 -1.69
N ALA A 21 6.98 -0.44 -2.33
CA ALA A 21 6.80 0.82 -3.04
C ALA A 21 6.91 2.04 -2.09
N LEU A 22 6.37 1.96 -0.88
CA LEU A 22 6.54 2.98 0.15
C LEU A 22 8.02 3.16 0.54
N GLY A 23 8.77 2.06 0.67
CA GLY A 23 10.22 2.10 0.91
C GLY A 23 10.98 2.82 -0.21
N VAL A 24 10.61 2.58 -1.47
CA VAL A 24 11.17 3.28 -2.64
C VAL A 24 10.82 4.77 -2.60
N ALA A 25 9.57 5.13 -2.30
CA ALA A 25 9.14 6.53 -2.20
C ALA A 25 9.87 7.27 -1.08
N ARG A 26 10.01 6.65 0.11
CA ARG A 26 10.77 7.20 1.24
C ARG A 26 12.24 7.37 0.89
N SER A 27 12.83 6.41 0.19
CA SER A 27 14.20 6.51 -0.29
C SER A 27 14.36 7.69 -1.25
N ALA A 28 13.48 7.82 -2.26
CA ALA A 28 13.52 8.95 -3.19
C ALA A 28 13.36 10.30 -2.49
N HIS A 29 12.46 10.39 -1.50
CA HIS A 29 12.27 11.60 -0.69
C HIS A 29 13.50 11.92 0.17
N ALA A 30 14.11 10.92 0.81
CA ALA A 30 15.31 11.11 1.63
C ALA A 30 16.50 11.64 0.81
N HIS A 31 16.63 11.22 -0.46
CA HIS A 31 17.67 11.73 -1.36
C HIS A 31 17.32 13.10 -1.94
N SER A 32 16.03 13.38 -2.18
CA SER A 32 15.56 14.65 -2.73
C SER A 32 14.17 15.01 -2.18
N PRO A 33 14.08 15.86 -1.14
CA PRO A 33 12.82 16.20 -0.47
C PRO A 33 12.04 17.26 -1.26
N SER A 34 11.55 16.86 -2.43
CA SER A 34 10.73 17.70 -3.31
C SER A 34 9.23 17.44 -3.09
N GLY A 35 8.39 18.43 -3.43
CA GLY A 35 6.93 18.29 -3.37
C GLY A 35 6.40 17.03 -4.07
N PRO A 36 6.84 16.67 -5.29
CA PRO A 36 6.46 15.42 -5.93
C PRO A 36 6.87 14.17 -5.15
N ASN A 37 8.05 14.16 -4.51
CA ASN A 37 8.48 13.04 -3.69
C ASN A 37 7.71 12.95 -2.38
N THR A 38 7.34 14.09 -1.77
CA THR A 38 6.43 14.13 -0.62
C THR A 38 5.08 13.50 -1.00
N ARG A 39 4.49 13.91 -2.12
CA ARG A 39 3.22 13.33 -2.59
C ARG A 39 3.32 11.84 -2.86
N ARG A 40 4.43 11.37 -3.46
CA ARG A 40 4.65 9.92 -3.67
C ARG A 40 4.68 9.13 -2.35
N VAL A 41 5.24 9.70 -1.29
CA VAL A 41 5.22 9.06 0.03
C VAL A 41 3.80 9.04 0.59
N GLU A 42 3.08 10.16 0.51
CA GLU A 42 1.69 10.27 0.96
C GLU A 42 0.77 9.27 0.24
N ASP A 43 0.86 9.21 -1.10
CA ASP A 43 0.09 8.29 -1.93
C ASP A 43 0.40 6.83 -1.59
N ALA A 44 1.69 6.49 -1.38
CA ALA A 44 2.10 5.14 -1.01
C ALA A 44 1.64 4.76 0.40
N VAL A 45 1.63 5.70 1.36
CA VAL A 45 1.06 5.47 2.69
C VAL A 45 -0.44 5.22 2.60
N ALA A 46 -1.16 6.07 1.88
CA ALA A 46 -2.61 5.93 1.72
C ALA A 46 -3.01 4.58 1.10
N GLU A 47 -2.21 4.08 0.14
CA GLU A 47 -2.47 2.77 -0.47
C GLU A 47 -2.20 1.61 0.50
N VAL A 48 -1.12 1.67 1.30
CA VAL A 48 -0.85 0.66 2.34
C VAL A 48 -1.99 0.63 3.36
N ASP A 49 -2.44 1.79 3.84
CA ASP A 49 -3.52 1.88 4.82
C ASP A 49 -4.83 1.31 4.27
N ARG A 50 -5.18 1.67 3.01
CA ARG A 50 -6.35 1.13 2.32
C ARG A 50 -6.33 -0.40 2.22
N LEU A 51 -5.17 -0.98 1.92
CA LEU A 51 -5.02 -2.44 1.82
C LEU A 51 -5.11 -3.12 3.19
N LEU A 52 -4.53 -2.53 4.24
CA LEU A 52 -4.65 -3.04 5.61
C LEU A 52 -6.10 -3.01 6.11
N ASP A 53 -6.83 -1.94 5.84
CA ASP A 53 -8.25 -1.84 6.16
C ASP A 53 -9.08 -2.90 5.42
N THR A 54 -8.78 -3.09 4.13
CA THR A 54 -9.43 -4.12 3.30
C THR A 54 -9.18 -5.52 3.87
N ARG A 55 -7.93 -5.80 4.26
CA ARG A 55 -7.51 -7.08 4.85
C ARG A 55 -8.15 -7.32 6.21
N LEU A 56 -8.26 -6.29 7.04
CA LEU A 56 -8.97 -6.36 8.32
C LEU A 56 -10.45 -6.69 8.11
N ALA A 57 -11.13 -5.99 7.19
CA ALA A 57 -12.53 -6.25 6.88
C ALA A 57 -12.75 -7.67 6.35
N ALA A 58 -11.87 -8.16 5.47
CA ALA A 58 -11.92 -9.52 4.96
C ALA A 58 -11.73 -10.59 6.06
N ALA A 59 -10.80 -10.37 6.99
CA ALA A 59 -10.55 -11.28 8.11
C ALA A 59 -11.72 -11.33 9.11
N GLN A 60 -12.49 -10.26 9.23
CA GLN A 60 -13.69 -10.20 10.08
C GLN A 60 -14.93 -10.83 9.43
N ALA A 61 -14.90 -11.06 8.12
CA ALA A 61 -16.00 -11.66 7.35
C ALA A 61 -15.80 -13.16 7.07
N ALA A 62 -14.65 -13.72 7.46
CA ALA A 62 -14.29 -15.14 7.33
C ALA A 62 -14.71 -15.94 8.57
#